data_AF-A0AAE1BRN7-F1
#
_entry.id   AF-A0AAE1BRN7-F1
#
_cell.length_a   1.000
_cell.length_b   1.000
_cell.length_c   1.000
_cell.angle_alpha   90.00
_cell.angle_beta   90.00
_cell.angle_gamma   90.00
#
_symmetry.space_group_name_H-M   'P 1'
#
loop_
_entity.id
_entity.type
_entity.pdbx_description
1 polymer ?
#
loop_
_entity_poly.entity_id
_entity_poly.type
_entity_poly.pdbx_seq_one_letter_code
_entity_poly.pdbx_strand_id
1 'polypeptide(L)'
;MVSSTVHGKCDVMVSSTVHGKCDVMVSSTVHGKCDVMVSSTVHGKCDVMVSSTVHGKCDVMVSSTVHGKCDVMVSSTVHGKCDVMVSSTVHGKCDVMVSSTVHGKCDVMVSSTVHGKCDVMVSSTVHWKM
;
A
#
# COMPACT_ATOMS: atom_id res chain seq x y z
N MET A 1 -18.38 12.35 -19.89
CA MET A 1 -17.50 12.51 -18.72
C MET A 1 -16.46 13.53 -19.10
N VAL A 2 -16.43 14.68 -18.43
CA VAL A 2 -15.32 15.62 -18.60
C VAL A 2 -14.24 15.15 -17.63
N SER A 3 -13.22 14.44 -18.13
CA SER A 3 -12.00 14.27 -17.36
C SER A 3 -11.32 15.63 -17.32
N SER A 4 -11.33 16.28 -16.16
CA SER A 4 -10.58 17.51 -15.96
C SER A 4 -9.14 17.17 -15.61
N THR A 5 -8.19 17.87 -16.24
CA THR A 5 -6.79 17.85 -15.82
C THR A 5 -6.52 19.12 -15.03
N VAL A 6 -5.99 18.98 -13.82
CA VAL A 6 -5.61 20.13 -13.00
C VAL A 6 -4.12 20.11 -12.70
N HIS A 7 -3.49 21.27 -12.87
CA HIS A 7 -2.12 21.52 -12.44
C HIS A 7 -2.17 22.43 -11.21
N GLY A 8 -1.59 21.99 -10.09
CA GLY A 8 -1.53 22.79 -8.87
C GLY A 8 -2.20 22.12 -7.67
N LYS A 9 -2.99 22.89 -6.93
CA LYS A 9 -3.64 22.44 -5.70
C LYS A 9 -5.16 22.38 -5.90
N CYS A 10 -5.77 21.33 -5.38
CA CYS A 10 -7.22 21.16 -5.33
C CYS A 10 -7.62 20.57 -3.98
N ASP A 11 -8.82 20.85 -3.51
CA ASP A 11 -9.25 20.25 -2.25
C ASP A 11 -9.91 18.89 -2.53
N VAL A 12 -10.84 18.84 -3.49
CA VAL A 12 -11.56 17.61 -3.84
C VAL A 12 -11.69 17.47 -5.34
N MET A 13 -11.38 16.27 -5.86
CA MET A 13 -11.59 15.95 -7.27
C MET A 13 -12.20 14.58 -7.49
N VAL A 14 -13.04 14.49 -8.52
CA VAL A 14 -13.73 13.26 -8.93
C VAL A 14 -13.53 13.05 -10.42
N SER A 15 -13.17 11.83 -10.82
CA SER A 15 -13.00 11.46 -12.25
C SER A 15 -12.02 12.36 -13.01
N SER A 16 -10.85 12.61 -12.42
CA SER A 16 -9.90 13.63 -12.90
C SER A 16 -8.45 13.15 -12.92
N THR A 17 -7.58 13.98 -13.52
CA THR A 17 -6.14 13.85 -13.41
C THR A 17 -5.55 15.08 -12.72
N VAL A 18 -4.77 14.89 -11.66
CA VAL A 18 -4.13 15.99 -10.93
C VAL A 18 -2.61 15.86 -10.99
N HIS A 19 -1.95 16.90 -11.51
CA HIS A 19 -0.51 17.11 -11.38
C HIS A 19 -0.23 18.11 -10.27
N GLY A 20 -0.01 17.62 -9.05
CA GLY A 20 0.23 18.49 -7.90
C GLY A 20 -0.25 17.90 -6.58
N LYS A 21 -1.01 18.68 -5.81
CA LYS A 21 -1.50 18.26 -4.49
C LYS A 21 -3.02 18.24 -4.50
N CYS A 22 -3.61 17.22 -3.89
CA CYS A 22 -5.04 17.23 -3.63
C CYS A 22 -5.39 16.57 -2.30
N ASP A 23 -6.32 17.13 -1.55
CA ASP A 23 -6.67 16.56 -0.25
C ASP A 23 -7.48 15.26 -0.44
N VAL A 24 -8.48 15.25 -1.34
CA VAL A 24 -9.34 14.09 -1.57
C VAL A 24 -9.55 13.79 -3.06
N MET A 25 -9.34 12.53 -3.45
CA MET A 25 -9.53 12.06 -4.82
C MET A 25 -10.41 10.83 -4.89
N VAL A 26 -11.38 10.84 -5.82
CA VAL A 26 -12.24 9.68 -6.10
C VAL A 26 -12.17 9.33 -7.58
N SER A 27 -11.94 8.05 -7.87
CA SER A 27 -11.90 7.51 -9.24
C SER A 27 -10.96 8.31 -10.17
N SER A 28 -9.76 8.62 -9.68
CA SER A 28 -8.88 9.60 -10.31
C SER A 28 -7.42 9.16 -10.36
N THR A 29 -6.59 9.93 -11.08
CA THR A 29 -5.14 9.75 -11.13
C THR A 29 -4.42 10.97 -10.56
N VAL A 30 -3.42 10.74 -9.71
CA VAL A 30 -2.58 11.81 -9.14
C VAL A 30 -1.11 11.58 -9.47
N HIS A 31 -0.46 12.59 -10.01
CA HIS A 31 0.99 12.70 -10.07
C HIS A 31 1.44 13.74 -9.03
N GLY A 32 1.77 13.28 -7.82
CA GLY A 32 2.15 14.17 -6.73
C GLY A 32 1.77 13.66 -5.34
N LYS A 33 1.06 14.50 -4.56
CA LYS A 33 0.67 14.15 -3.18
C LYS A 33 -0.84 14.17 -3.03
N CYS A 34 -1.38 13.21 -2.29
CA CYS A 34 -2.79 13.24 -1.93
C CYS A 34 -3.03 12.73 -0.51
N ASP A 35 -3.90 13.37 0.26
CA ASP A 35 -4.11 12.94 1.63
C ASP A 35 -5.02 11.69 1.66
N VAL A 36 -6.12 11.70 0.89
CA VAL A 36 -7.08 10.58 0.83
C VAL A 36 -7.45 10.20 -0.59
N MET A 37 -7.35 8.91 -0.91
CA MET A 37 -7.75 8.37 -2.20
C MET A 37 -8.71 7.20 -2.11
N VAL A 38 -9.72 7.22 -2.97
CA VAL A 38 -10.69 6.14 -3.14
C VAL A 38 -10.74 5.73 -4.60
N SER A 39 -10.59 4.44 -4.87
CA SER A 39 -10.67 3.86 -6.23
C SER A 39 -9.76 4.57 -7.24
N SER A 40 -8.55 4.95 -6.82
CA SER A 40 -7.68 5.87 -7.56
C SER A 40 -6.27 5.32 -7.75
N THR A 41 -5.47 6.01 -8.56
CA THR A 41 -4.05 5.71 -8.75
C THR A 41 -3.19 6.91 -8.39
N VAL A 42 -2.12 6.71 -7.61
CA VAL A 42 -1.12 7.76 -7.33
C VAL A 42 0.29 7.34 -7.75
N HIS A 43 0.96 8.25 -8.46
CA HIS A 43 2.40 8.26 -8.63
C HIS A 43 2.98 9.31 -7.69
N GLY A 44 3.42 8.90 -6.50
CA GLY A 44 3.94 9.80 -5.49
C GLY A 44 3.65 9.37 -4.05
N LYS A 45 3.05 10.26 -3.26
CA LYS A 45 2.78 10.01 -1.83
C LYS A 45 1.29 10.09 -1.54
N CYS A 46 0.80 9.20 -0.70
CA CYS A 46 -0.56 9.31 -0.20
C CYS A 46 -0.69 8.89 1.26
N ASP A 47 -1.45 9.61 2.08
CA ASP A 47 -1.54 9.27 3.49
C ASP A 47 -2.51 8.09 3.69
N VAL A 48 -3.69 8.13 3.06
CA VAL A 48 -4.71 7.08 3.18
C VAL A 48 -5.26 6.65 1.82
N MET A 49 -5.30 5.33 1.59
CA MET A 49 -5.84 4.75 0.38
C MET A 49 -6.87 3.65 0.63
N VAL A 50 -7.94 3.68 -0.15
CA VAL A 50 -8.97 2.65 -0.18
C VAL A 50 -9.18 2.19 -1.62
N SER A 51 -9.11 0.88 -1.86
CA SER A 51 -9.35 0.27 -3.18
C SER A 51 -8.51 0.90 -4.29
N SER A 52 -7.26 1.26 -3.99
CA SER A 52 -6.42 2.10 -4.85
C SER A 52 -5.06 1.48 -5.16
N THR A 53 -4.32 2.10 -6.07
CA THR A 53 -2.94 1.70 -6.42
C THR A 53 -1.97 2.85 -6.18
N VAL A 54 -0.83 2.59 -5.54
CA VAL A 54 0.27 3.55 -5.38
C VAL A 54 1.58 3.04 -6.00
N HIS A 55 2.20 3.90 -6.78
CA HIS A 55 3.61 3.83 -7.11
C HIS A 55 4.36 4.88 -6.29
N GLY A 56 4.90 4.48 -5.14
CA GLY A 56 5.59 5.39 -4.24
C GLY A 56 5.43 5.05 -2.75
N LYS A 57 4.96 6.00 -1.95
CA LYS A 57 4.81 5.83 -0.50
C LYS A 57 3.37 5.99 -0.08
N CYS A 58 2.91 5.17 0.86
CA CYS A 58 1.62 5.37 1.49
C CYS A 58 1.64 5.04 2.98
N ASP A 59 0.99 5.83 3.82
CA ASP A 59 1.02 5.56 5.26
C ASP A 59 0.02 4.44 5.61
N VAL A 60 -1.23 4.52 5.12
CA VAL A 60 -2.29 3.55 5.42
C VAL A 60 -3.00 3.08 4.16
N MET A 61 -3.14 1.76 4.02
CA MET A 61 -3.86 1.15 2.91
C MET A 61 -4.90 0.13 3.33
N VAL A 62 -6.05 0.19 2.65
CA VAL A 62 -7.13 -0.78 2.76
C VAL A 62 -7.51 -1.29 1.37
N SER A 63 -7.51 -2.62 1.20
CA SER A 63 -7.91 -3.27 -0.07
C SER A 63 -7.15 -2.72 -1.29
N SER A 64 -5.87 -2.42 -1.15
CA SER A 64 -5.09 -1.65 -2.13
C SER A 64 -3.80 -2.37 -2.55
N THR A 65 -3.14 -1.83 -3.58
CA THR A 65 -1.84 -2.33 -4.05
C THR A 65 -0.78 -1.23 -3.99
N VAL A 66 0.42 -1.56 -3.51
CA VAL A 66 1.58 -0.67 -3.50
C VAL A 66 2.78 -1.26 -4.24
N HIS A 67 3.41 -0.44 -5.06
CA HIS A 67 4.77 -0.61 -5.52
C HIS A 67 5.65 0.43 -4.84
N GLY A 68 6.28 0.05 -3.73
CA GLY A 68 7.10 0.96 -2.93
C GLY A 68 7.07 0.69 -1.43
N LYS A 69 6.73 1.70 -0.63
CA LYS A 69 6.74 1.60 0.84
C LYS A 69 5.36 1.87 1.42
N CYS A 70 4.98 1.13 2.44
CA CYS A 70 3.79 1.44 3.22
C CYS A 70 3.92 1.15 4.71
N ASP A 71 3.40 2.01 5.57
CA ASP A 71 3.55 1.81 7.00
C ASP A 71 2.54 0.77 7.50
N VAL A 72 1.25 0.89 7.14
CA VAL A 72 0.18 0.00 7.61
C VAL A 72 -0.71 -0.49 6.47
N MET A 73 -0.95 -1.80 6.43
CA MET A 73 -1.78 -2.45 5.42
C MET A 73 -2.85 -3.37 5.99
N VAL A 74 -4.05 -3.28 5.41
CA VAL A 74 -5.16 -4.20 5.65
C VAL A 74 -5.70 -4.73 4.33
N SER A 75 -5.78 -6.05 4.21
CA SER A 75 -6.33 -6.74 3.02
C SER A 75 -5.67 -6.29 1.70
N SER A 76 -4.37 -6.05 1.71
CA SER A 76 -3.65 -5.36 0.63
C SER A 76 -2.46 -6.17 0.11
N THR A 77 -1.89 -5.73 -1.02
CA THR A 77 -0.69 -6.32 -1.61
C THR A 77 0.43 -5.28 -1.75
N VAL A 78 1.67 -5.66 -1.40
CA VAL A 78 2.87 -4.82 -1.60
C VAL A 78 3.96 -5.52 -2.38
N HIS A 79 4.54 -4.78 -3.31
CA HIS A 79 5.86 -5.05 -3.87
C HIS A 79 6.83 -4.01 -3.31
N GLY A 80 7.57 -4.38 -2.26
CA GLY A 80 8.50 -3.48 -1.59
C GLY A 80 8.60 -3.69 -0.08
N LYS A 81 8.42 -2.63 0.70
CA LYS A 81 8.58 -2.66 2.16
C LYS A 81 7.28 -2.29 2.86
N CYS A 82 6.98 -2.96 3.96
CA CYS A 82 5.89 -2.57 4.83
C CYS A 82 6.20 -2.75 6.32
N ASP A 83 5.77 -1.84 7.17
CA ASP A 83 6.06 -1.97 8.61
C ASP A 83 5.06 -2.94 9.27
N VAL A 84 3.75 -2.76 9.03
CA VAL A 84 2.70 -3.57 9.67
C VAL A 84 1.65 -4.08 8.67
N MET A 85 1.33 -5.36 8.78
CA MET A 85 0.34 -6.01 7.92
C MET A 85 -0.73 -6.81 8.65
N VAL A 86 -1.95 -6.71 8.14
CA VAL A 86 -3.09 -7.55 8.52
C VAL A 86 -3.75 -8.11 7.27
N SER A 87 -3.93 -9.43 7.22
CA SER A 87 -4.62 -10.13 6.13
C SER A 87 -4.08 -9.79 4.73
N SER A 88 -2.77 -9.61 4.59
CA SER A 88 -2.13 -9.01 3.42
C SER A 88 -1.03 -9.89 2.82
N THR A 89 -0.55 -9.52 1.63
CA THR A 89 0.55 -10.20 0.94
C THR A 89 1.70 -9.24 0.62
N VAL A 90 2.95 -9.65 0.90
CA VAL A 90 4.17 -8.91 0.54
C VAL A 90 5.06 -9.72 -0.39
N HIS A 91 5.60 -9.05 -1.40
CA HIS A 91 6.85 -9.42 -2.06
C HIS A 91 7.94 -8.42 -1.66
N GLY A 92 8.81 -8.81 -0.73
CA GLY A 92 9.85 -7.93 -0.18
C GLY A 92 10.06 -8.08 1.33
N LYS A 93 10.02 -6.97 2.08
CA LYS A 93 10.31 -6.95 3.52
C LYS A 93 9.10 -6.49 4.33
N CYS A 94 8.87 -7.13 5.46
CA CYS A 94 7.87 -6.66 6.41
C CYS A 94 8.33 -6.76 7.87
N ASP A 95 8.09 -5.76 8.70
CA ASP A 95 8.53 -5.84 10.09
C ASP A 95 7.56 -6.71 10.91
N VAL A 96 6.24 -6.48 10.82
CA VAL A 96 5.21 -7.22 11.59
C VAL A 96 4.06 -7.72 10.72
N MET A 97 3.72 -9.00 10.87
CA MET A 97 2.62 -9.65 10.15
C MET A 97 1.58 -10.31 11.06
N VAL A 98 0.31 -10.12 10.72
CA VAL A 98 -0.82 -10.85 11.28
C VAL A 98 -1.67 -11.45 10.15
N SER A 99 -1.91 -12.76 10.21
CA SER A 99 -2.74 -13.49 9.22
C SER A 99 -2.35 -13.22 7.77
N SER A 100 -1.04 -13.12 7.50
CA SER A 100 -0.51 -12.60 6.23
C SER A 100 0.50 -13.56 5.59
N THR A 101 0.88 -13.24 4.35
CA THR A 101 1.92 -14.00 3.60
C THR A 101 3.05 -13.07 3.13
N VAL A 102 4.30 -13.44 3.37
CA VAL A 102 5.49 -12.77 2.81
C VAL A 102 6.26 -13.70 1.87
N HIS A 103 6.66 -13.21 0.71
CA HIS A 103 7.77 -13.72 -0.08
C HIS A 103 8.98 -12.80 0.12
N GLY A 104 9.91 -13.19 0.98
CA GLY A 104 11.07 -12.38 1.35
C GLY A 104 11.44 -12.47 2.83
N LYS A 105 11.52 -11.33 3.52
CA LYS A 105 11.97 -11.28 4.92
C LYS A 105 10.90 -10.69 5.81
N CYS A 106 10.74 -11.26 7.01
CA CYS A 106 9.91 -10.66 8.03
C CYS A 106 10.51 -10.76 9.43
N ASP A 107 10.37 -9.72 10.26
CA ASP A 107 10.95 -9.76 11.61
C ASP A 107 10.02 -10.52 12.58
N VAL A 108 8.71 -10.24 12.56
CA VAL A 108 7.72 -10.84 13.49
C VAL A 108 6.47 -11.34 12.76
N MET A 109 6.08 -12.60 13.03
CA MET A 109 4.88 -13.22 12.44
C MET A 109 3.90 -13.78 13.47
N VAL A 110 2.61 -13.51 13.26
CA VAL A 110 1.48 -14.10 13.99
C VAL A 110 0.50 -14.73 13.01
N SER A 111 0.21 -16.02 13.16
CA SER A 111 -0.72 -16.77 12.30
C SER A 111 -0.46 -16.59 10.81
N SER A 112 0.81 -16.51 10.42
CA SER A 112 1.24 -16.06 9.08
C SER A 112 2.17 -17.09 8.41
N THR A 113 2.40 -16.89 7.11
CA THR A 113 3.32 -17.72 6.32
C THR A 113 4.42 -16.87 5.70
N VAL A 114 5.67 -17.35 5.74
CA VAL A 114 6.77 -16.72 5.01
C VAL A 114 7.49 -17.71 4.10
N HIS A 115 7.70 -17.30 2.85
CA HIS A 115 8.63 -17.92 1.92
C HIS A 115 9.94 -17.13 1.94
N GLY A 116 10.83 -17.48 2.88
CA GLY A 116 12.11 -16.79 3.07
C GLY A 116 12.59 -16.84 4.51
N LYS A 117 12.91 -15.69 5.11
CA LYS A 117 13.51 -15.60 6.45
C LYS A 117 12.60 -14.92 7.45
N CYS A 118 12.59 -15.42 8.68
CA CYS A 118 11.95 -14.75 9.80
C CYS A 118 12.69 -14.93 11.11
N ASP A 119 12.62 -13.91 11.98
CA ASP A 119 13.30 -13.87 13.27
C ASP A 119 12.40 -14.37 14.41
N VAL A 120 11.12 -13.98 14.45
CA VAL A 120 10.17 -14.33 15.52
C VAL A 120 8.83 -14.85 14.98
N MET A 121 8.34 -15.96 15.53
CA MET A 121 7.12 -16.63 15.05
C MET A 121 6.15 -17.05 16.16
N VAL A 122 4.87 -16.81 15.93
CA VAL A 122 3.75 -17.31 16.74
C VAL A 122 2.72 -17.97 15.83
N SER A 123 2.45 -19.26 16.04
CA SER A 123 1.47 -20.04 15.25
C SER A 123 1.66 -19.87 13.72
N SER A 124 2.91 -19.81 13.26
CA SER A 124 3.27 -19.41 11.89
C SER A 124 4.13 -20.46 11.19
N THR A 125 4.21 -20.40 9.87
CA THR A 125 4.97 -21.36 9.03
C THR A 125 6.05 -20.66 8.21
N VAL A 126 7.25 -21.24 8.14
CA VAL A 126 8.36 -20.79 7.28
C VAL A 126 8.66 -21.85 6.23
N HIS A 127 8.66 -21.43 4.97
CA HIS A 127 9.18 -22.19 3.85
C HIS A 127 10.50 -21.56 3.39
N TRP A 128 11.59 -22.29 3.54
CA TRP A 128 12.90 -21.89 3.02
C TRP A 128 13.15 -22.59 1.69
N LYS A 129 13.78 -21.88 0.74
CA LYS A 129 14.26 -22.47 -0.52
C LYS A 129 15.75 -22.78 -0.34
N MET A 130 16.15 -24.03 -0.59
CA MET A 130 17.57 -24.45 -0.69
C MET A 130 18.31 -23.60 -1.73
#